data_AF-A0A101VDR2-F1
#
_entry.id   AF-A0A101VDR2-F1
#
_cell.length_a   1.000
_cell.length_b   1.000
_cell.length_c   1.000
_cell.angle_alpha   90.00
_cell.angle_beta   90.00
_cell.angle_gamma   90.00
#
_symmetry.space_group_name_H-M   'P 1'
#
loop_
_entity.id
_entity.type
_entity.pdbx_description
1 polymer ?
#
loop_
_entity_poly.entity_id
_entity_poly.type
_entity_poly.pdbx_seq_one_letter_code
_entity_poly.pdbx_strand_id
1 'polypeptide(L)'
;MQSFPEDTPASDILISLVEKIAYIITNFIGFEAMKIIYEVQITRTVDTSALLSYNRDVYKLFNEVITLGVQQGEFYKKMPIDTIAKHFIIALRGLTYEWCIRYPDFDLKLHVLEHFKILLTGIRRQENHSFMSE
;
A
#
# COMPACT_ATOMS: atom_id res chain seq x y z
N MET A 1 -16.91 0.83 -0.26
CA MET A 1 -15.99 0.14 0.65
C MET A 1 -16.75 -0.92 1.39
N GLN A 2 -16.15 -2.08 1.69
CA GLN A 2 -16.70 -2.94 2.73
C GLN A 2 -16.78 -2.11 4.01
N SER A 3 -17.93 -2.11 4.68
CA SER A 3 -18.05 -1.54 6.02
C SER A 3 -17.30 -2.49 6.94
N PHE A 4 -16.20 -2.01 7.51
CA PHE A 4 -15.47 -2.72 8.55
C PHE A 4 -16.17 -2.44 9.89
N PRO A 5 -16.27 -3.44 10.80
CA PRO A 5 -16.63 -3.19 12.19
C PRO A 5 -15.75 -2.09 12.80
N GLU A 6 -16.30 -1.29 13.71
CA GLU A 6 -15.60 -0.14 14.33
C GLU A 6 -14.28 -0.54 15.02
N ASP A 7 -14.18 -1.78 15.51
CA ASP A 7 -13.01 -2.31 16.22
C ASP A 7 -12.04 -3.09 15.32
N THR A 8 -12.20 -3.04 14.00
CA THR A 8 -11.27 -3.75 13.09
C THR A 8 -9.88 -3.12 13.19
N PRO A 9 -8.81 -3.92 13.42
CA PRO A 9 -7.45 -3.41 13.42
C PRO A 9 -7.11 -2.71 12.10
N ALA A 10 -6.49 -1.54 12.18
CA ALA A 10 -6.08 -0.79 11.00
C ALA A 10 -5.08 -1.59 10.15
N SER A 11 -4.25 -2.45 10.73
CA SER A 11 -3.39 -3.34 9.92
C SER A 11 -4.17 -4.33 9.07
N ASP A 12 -5.27 -4.88 9.55
CA ASP A 12 -6.10 -5.83 8.79
C ASP A 12 -6.85 -5.10 7.66
N ILE A 13 -7.34 -3.89 7.92
CA ILE A 13 -7.92 -3.02 6.89
C ILE A 13 -6.88 -2.71 5.82
N LEU A 14 -5.65 -2.40 6.23
CA LEU A 14 -4.56 -2.06 5.31
C LEU A 14 -4.19 -3.25 4.44
N ILE A 15 -4.04 -4.44 5.02
CA ILE A 15 -3.78 -5.68 4.28
C ILE A 15 -4.90 -5.97 3.28
N SER A 16 -6.16 -5.85 3.72
CA SER A 16 -7.32 -6.02 2.85
C SER A 16 -7.35 -5.02 1.70
N LEU A 17 -6.99 -3.76 1.96
CA LEU A 17 -6.89 -2.71 0.94
C LEU A 17 -5.85 -3.07 -0.13
N VAL A 18 -4.64 -3.45 0.26
CA VAL A 18 -3.57 -3.75 -0.70
C VAL A 18 -3.83 -5.06 -1.45
N GLU A 19 -4.45 -6.04 -0.79
CA GLU A 19 -4.93 -7.25 -1.44
C GLU A 19 -5.95 -6.92 -2.54
N LYS A 20 -6.91 -6.05 -2.22
CA LYS A 20 -7.95 -5.64 -3.16
C LYS A 20 -7.36 -4.86 -4.34
N ILE A 21 -6.37 -3.99 -4.09
CA ILE A 21 -5.66 -3.27 -5.15
C ILE A 21 -4.93 -4.25 -6.06
N ALA A 22 -4.15 -5.18 -5.51
CA ALA A 22 -3.45 -6.19 -6.30
C ALA A 22 -4.44 -7.06 -7.11
N TYR A 23 -5.56 -7.45 -6.52
CA TYR A 23 -6.64 -8.15 -7.23
C TYR A 23 -7.20 -7.32 -8.39
N ILE A 24 -7.45 -6.02 -8.19
CA ILE A 24 -7.98 -5.15 -9.26
C ILE A 24 -6.97 -5.01 -10.40
N ILE A 25 -5.70 -4.78 -10.06
CA ILE A 25 -4.62 -4.67 -11.04
C ILE A 25 -4.54 -5.95 -11.88
N THR A 26 -4.53 -7.12 -11.23
CA THR A 26 -4.33 -8.40 -11.92
C THR A 26 -5.56 -8.88 -12.71
N ASN A 27 -6.77 -8.71 -12.16
CA ASN A 27 -7.98 -9.35 -12.70
C ASN A 27 -8.89 -8.41 -13.51
N PHE A 28 -8.79 -7.09 -13.33
CA PHE A 28 -9.62 -6.13 -14.06
C PHE A 28 -8.81 -5.22 -14.98
N ILE A 29 -7.66 -4.72 -14.54
CA ILE A 29 -6.81 -3.88 -15.39
C ILE A 29 -5.98 -4.77 -16.31
N GLY A 30 -5.35 -5.80 -15.76
CA GLY A 30 -4.53 -6.75 -16.48
C GLY A 30 -3.11 -6.23 -16.78
N PHE A 31 -2.24 -7.17 -17.14
CA PHE A 31 -0.83 -6.93 -17.38
C PHE A 31 -0.57 -5.93 -18.52
N GLU A 32 -1.16 -6.15 -19.70
CA GLU A 32 -0.88 -5.33 -20.89
C GLU A 32 -1.23 -3.86 -20.67
N ALA A 33 -2.40 -3.58 -20.08
CA ALA A 33 -2.80 -2.21 -19.78
C ALA A 33 -1.86 -1.56 -18.75
N MET A 34 -1.46 -2.31 -17.71
CA MET A 34 -0.55 -1.79 -16.68
C MET A 34 0.84 -1.50 -17.25
N LYS A 35 1.36 -2.37 -18.12
CA LYS A 35 2.62 -2.17 -18.83
C LYS A 35 2.59 -0.89 -19.66
N ILE A 36 1.54 -0.68 -20.46
CA ILE A 36 1.36 0.54 -21.27
C ILE A 36 1.29 1.77 -20.37
N ILE A 37 0.55 1.71 -19.25
CA ILE A 37 0.46 2.81 -18.28
C ILE A 37 1.86 3.20 -17.77
N TYR A 38 2.69 2.23 -17.39
CA TYR A 38 4.06 2.51 -16.94
C TYR A 38 4.95 3.03 -18.07
N GLU A 39 4.87 2.48 -19.27
CA GLU A 39 5.61 2.97 -20.44
C GLU A 39 5.29 4.44 -20.74
N VAL A 40 4.02 4.82 -20.74
CA VAL A 40 3.58 6.20 -20.96
C VAL A 40 4.05 7.11 -19.82
N GLN A 41 3.95 6.68 -18.55
CA GLN A 41 4.43 7.46 -17.41
C GLN A 41 5.96 7.69 -17.43
N ILE A 42 6.73 6.70 -17.89
CA ILE A 42 8.19 6.77 -17.96
C ILE A 42 8.63 7.63 -19.14
N THR A 43 8.06 7.40 -20.32
CA THR A 43 8.42 8.11 -21.55
C THR A 43 7.85 9.53 -21.61
N ARG A 44 6.80 9.83 -20.81
CA ARG A 44 6.12 11.12 -20.74
C ARG A 44 5.57 11.61 -22.09
N THR A 45 5.16 10.66 -22.93
CA THR A 45 4.71 10.93 -24.31
C THR A 45 3.27 11.45 -24.40
N VAL A 46 2.48 11.30 -23.34
CA VAL A 46 1.05 11.69 -23.28
C VAL A 46 0.77 12.36 -21.93
N ASP A 47 -0.23 13.23 -21.87
CA ASP A 47 -0.72 13.77 -20.59
C ASP A 47 -1.26 12.65 -19.68
N THR A 48 -0.65 12.48 -18.51
CA THR A 48 -1.02 11.49 -17.50
C THR A 48 -1.82 12.09 -16.34
N SER A 49 -2.40 13.28 -16.50
CA SER A 49 -3.15 14.01 -15.45
C SER A 49 -4.26 13.17 -14.79
N ALA A 50 -4.98 12.36 -15.55
CA ALA A 50 -6.00 11.44 -15.03
C ALA A 50 -5.40 10.30 -14.17
N LEU A 51 -4.19 9.81 -14.50
CA LEU A 51 -3.51 8.80 -13.68
C LEU A 51 -3.08 9.39 -12.32
N LEU A 52 -2.77 10.69 -12.30
CA LEU A 52 -2.48 11.41 -11.06
C LEU A 52 -3.70 11.54 -10.14
N SER A 53 -4.94 11.59 -10.66
CA SER A 53 -6.13 11.62 -9.80
C SER A 53 -6.36 10.30 -9.09
N TYR A 54 -6.21 9.16 -9.78
CA TYR A 54 -6.30 7.85 -9.13
C TYR A 54 -5.24 7.68 -8.03
N ASN A 55 -4.01 8.14 -8.27
CA ASN A 55 -2.96 8.15 -7.24
C ASN A 55 -3.37 8.97 -6.01
N ARG A 56 -4.11 10.07 -6.17
CA ARG A 56 -4.61 10.86 -5.04
C ARG A 56 -5.66 10.11 -4.24
N ASP A 57 -6.54 9.36 -4.89
CA ASP A 57 -7.58 8.60 -4.17
C ASP A 57 -6.98 7.44 -3.40
N VAL A 58 -6.07 6.65 -4.00
CA VAL A 58 -5.34 5.59 -3.28
C VAL A 58 -4.51 6.18 -2.13
N TYR A 59 -3.90 7.34 -2.35
CA TYR A 59 -3.17 8.05 -1.28
C TYR A 59 -4.07 8.41 -0.10
N LYS A 60 -5.27 8.95 -0.35
CA LYS A 60 -6.25 9.28 0.70
C LYS A 60 -6.63 8.03 1.50
N LEU A 61 -6.88 6.90 0.82
CA LEU A 61 -7.20 5.64 1.48
C LEU A 61 -6.10 5.21 2.45
N PHE A 62 -4.84 5.24 2.02
CA PHE A 62 -3.73 4.95 2.94
C PHE A 62 -3.67 5.93 4.10
N ASN A 63 -3.87 7.23 3.84
CA ASN A 63 -3.85 8.25 4.87
C ASN A 63 -4.93 8.02 5.94
N GLU A 64 -6.15 7.70 5.52
CA GLU A 64 -7.30 7.40 6.38
C GLU A 64 -7.02 6.17 7.26
N VAL A 65 -6.57 5.06 6.66
CA VAL A 65 -6.29 3.83 7.41
C VAL A 65 -5.10 4.00 8.37
N ILE A 66 -4.05 4.71 7.96
CA ILE A 66 -2.90 4.99 8.85
C ILE A 66 -3.33 5.90 10.01
N THR A 67 -4.19 6.90 9.74
CA THR A 67 -4.75 7.77 10.78
C THR A 67 -5.55 6.97 11.79
N LEU A 68 -6.41 6.06 11.32
CA LEU A 68 -7.17 5.15 12.16
C LEU A 68 -6.26 4.32 13.07
N GLY A 69 -5.21 3.70 12.53
CA GLY A 69 -4.28 2.89 13.34
C GLY A 69 -3.51 3.70 14.38
N VAL A 70 -3.21 4.99 14.10
CA VAL A 70 -2.65 5.89 15.11
C VAL A 70 -3.67 6.23 16.20
N GLN A 71 -4.93 6.47 15.83
CA GLN A 71 -6.02 6.75 16.79
C GLN A 71 -6.34 5.55 17.68
N GLN A 72 -6.32 4.34 17.13
CA GLN A 72 -6.47 3.08 17.86
C GLN A 72 -5.23 2.73 18.72
N GLY A 73 -4.12 3.45 18.55
CA GLY A 73 -2.86 3.18 19.26
C GLY A 73 -2.06 1.98 18.73
N GLU A 74 -2.50 1.37 17.63
CA GLU A 74 -1.85 0.25 16.95
C GLU A 74 -0.53 0.67 16.27
N PHE A 75 -0.53 1.86 15.65
CA PHE A 75 0.63 2.40 14.95
C PHE A 75 1.33 3.48 15.78
N TYR A 76 2.65 3.35 15.92
CA TYR A 76 3.50 4.35 16.54
C TYR A 76 4.28 5.09 15.47
N LYS A 77 4.06 6.39 15.38
CA LYS A 77 4.65 7.22 14.33
C LYS A 77 5.96 7.86 14.79
N LYS A 78 7.08 7.49 14.15
CA LYS A 78 8.33 8.28 14.18
C LYS A 78 8.37 9.38 13.12
N MET A 79 7.39 9.39 12.21
CA MET A 79 7.31 10.29 11.07
C MET A 79 5.87 10.75 10.80
N PRO A 80 5.64 11.81 10.01
CA PRO A 80 4.29 12.27 9.69
C PRO A 80 3.47 11.21 8.94
N ILE A 81 2.15 11.15 9.18
CA ILE A 81 1.22 10.22 8.52
C ILE A 81 1.33 10.32 6.99
N ASP A 82 1.39 11.55 6.46
CA ASP A 82 1.57 11.79 5.02
C ASP A 82 2.85 11.17 4.45
N THR A 83 3.92 11.11 5.26
CA THR A 83 5.19 10.50 4.85
C THR A 83 5.05 8.98 4.79
N ILE A 84 4.38 8.38 5.77
CA ILE A 84 4.08 6.94 5.78
C ILE A 84 3.21 6.58 4.56
N ALA A 85 2.12 7.32 4.32
CA ALA A 85 1.24 7.10 3.18
C ALA A 85 1.99 7.20 1.83
N LYS A 86 2.90 8.17 1.68
CA LYS A 86 3.77 8.28 0.50
C LYS A 86 4.64 7.04 0.30
N HIS A 87 5.27 6.53 1.36
CA HIS A 87 6.09 5.32 1.27
C HIS A 87 5.27 4.08 0.88
N PHE A 88 4.04 3.96 1.37
CA PHE A 88 3.13 2.87 1.00
C PHE A 88 2.77 2.93 -0.49
N ILE A 89 2.49 4.13 -1.02
CA ILE A 89 2.28 4.34 -2.47
C ILE A 89 3.53 3.99 -3.28
N ILE A 90 4.72 4.40 -2.83
CA ILE A 90 5.98 4.10 -3.52
C ILE A 90 6.21 2.58 -3.59
N ALA A 91 6.00 1.87 -2.48
CA ALA A 91 6.12 0.43 -2.41
C ALA A 91 5.15 -0.28 -3.37
N LEU A 92 3.86 0.11 -3.36
CA LEU A 92 2.86 -0.42 -4.27
C LEU A 92 3.26 -0.23 -5.75
N ARG A 93 3.73 0.98 -6.10
CA ARG A 93 4.18 1.29 -7.46
C ARG A 93 5.39 0.45 -7.84
N GLY A 94 6.38 0.34 -6.96
CA GLY A 94 7.58 -0.48 -7.19
C GLY A 94 7.22 -1.94 -7.45
N LEU A 95 6.34 -2.53 -6.64
CA LEU A 95 5.91 -3.92 -6.79
C LEU A 95 5.09 -4.14 -8.07
N THR A 96 4.21 -3.20 -8.41
CA THR A 96 3.43 -3.29 -9.66
C THR A 96 4.34 -3.15 -10.88
N TYR A 97 5.37 -2.30 -10.80
CA TYR A 97 6.35 -2.16 -11.87
C TYR A 97 7.24 -3.40 -12.02
N GLU A 98 7.72 -3.96 -10.90
CA GLU A 98 8.46 -5.22 -10.87
C GLU A 98 7.64 -6.37 -11.49
N TRP A 99 6.34 -6.43 -11.16
CA TRP A 99 5.40 -7.36 -11.78
C TRP A 99 5.35 -7.19 -13.31
N CYS A 100 5.30 -5.96 -13.82
CA CYS A 100 5.32 -5.71 -15.26
C CYS A 100 6.64 -6.15 -15.92
N ILE A 101 7.78 -6.05 -15.24
CA ILE A 101 9.08 -6.47 -15.79
C ILE A 101 9.20 -7.99 -15.83
N ARG A 102 8.69 -8.67 -14.80
CA ARG A 102 8.92 -10.10 -14.57
C ARG A 102 7.73 -10.99 -14.89
N TYR A 103 6.71 -10.45 -15.55
CA TYR A 103 5.53 -11.22 -15.94
C TYR A 103 5.92 -12.39 -16.88
N PRO A 104 5.36 -13.61 -16.69
CA PRO A 104 4.37 -14.01 -15.68
C PRO A 104 4.97 -14.55 -14.37
N ASP A 105 6.30 -14.57 -14.23
CA ASP A 105 7.02 -15.25 -13.14
C ASP A 105 6.99 -14.52 -11.78
N PHE A 106 6.27 -13.39 -11.70
CA PHE A 106 6.10 -12.61 -10.48
C PHE A 106 4.64 -12.60 -10.05
N ASP A 107 4.35 -13.13 -8.85
CA ASP A 107 3.01 -13.04 -8.27
C ASP A 107 2.85 -11.70 -7.55
N LEU A 108 2.14 -10.76 -8.20
CA LEU A 108 1.91 -9.43 -7.63
C LEU A 108 1.18 -9.49 -6.30
N LYS A 109 0.17 -10.35 -6.15
CA LYS A 109 -0.65 -10.43 -4.94
C LYS A 109 0.20 -10.92 -3.77
N LEU A 110 0.96 -11.99 -3.97
CA LEU A 110 1.84 -12.55 -2.96
C LEU A 110 2.85 -11.50 -2.46
N HIS A 111 3.58 -10.88 -3.39
CA HIS A 111 4.64 -9.95 -3.01
C HIS A 111 4.13 -8.63 -2.43
N VAL A 112 2.95 -8.14 -2.85
CA VAL A 112 2.28 -7.01 -2.18
C VAL A 112 1.94 -7.36 -0.73
N LEU A 113 1.35 -8.53 -0.47
CA LEU A 113 1.02 -8.92 0.89
C LEU A 113 2.25 -9.07 1.78
N GLU A 114 3.31 -9.71 1.28
CA GLU A 114 4.57 -9.88 2.01
C GLU A 114 5.24 -8.53 2.31
N HIS A 115 5.37 -7.68 1.30
CA HIS A 115 6.05 -6.39 1.45
C HIS A 115 5.31 -5.46 2.40
N PHE A 116 3.97 -5.41 2.33
CA PHE A 116 3.19 -4.56 3.23
C PHE A 116 3.15 -5.08 4.67
N LYS A 117 3.26 -6.40 4.89
CA LYS A 117 3.52 -6.93 6.24
C LYS A 117 4.83 -6.41 6.81
N ILE A 118 5.90 -6.35 6.01
CA ILE A 118 7.19 -5.76 6.42
C ILE A 118 7.04 -4.27 6.73
N LEU A 119 6.34 -3.51 5.90
CA LEU A 119 6.11 -2.09 6.19
C LEU A 119 5.30 -1.88 7.48
N LEU A 120 4.32 -2.73 7.75
CA LEU A 120 3.53 -2.70 8.97
C LEU A 120 4.39 -2.98 10.21
N THR A 121 5.36 -3.91 10.16
CA THR A 121 6.26 -4.12 11.31
C THR A 121 7.08 -2.88 11.64
N GLY A 122 7.42 -2.07 10.62
CA GLY A 122 8.17 -0.83 10.79
C GLY A 122 7.38 0.32 11.45
N ILE A 123 6.04 0.28 11.41
CA ILE A 123 5.18 1.34 11.96
C ILE A 123 4.33 0.89 13.16
N ARG A 124 4.30 -0.42 13.46
CA ARG A 124 3.62 -0.95 14.65
C ARG A 124 4.28 -0.42 15.91
N ARG A 125 3.46 -0.14 16.92
CA ARG A 125 3.95 0.19 18.26
C ARG A 125 4.71 -1.03 18.81
N GLN A 126 5.97 -0.82 19.18
CA GLN A 126 6.71 -1.84 19.91
C GLN A 126 6.20 -1.85 21.35
N GLU A 127 5.77 -3.02 21.84
CA GLU A 127 5.59 -3.22 23.26
C GLU A 127 6.98 -3.18 23.89
N ASN A 128 7.23 -2.15 24.72
CA ASN A 128 8.42 -2.12 25.54
C ASN A 128 8.40 -3.38 26.42
N HIS A 129 9.20 -4.39 26.07
CA HIS A 129 9.65 -5.35 27.07
C HIS A 129 10.57 -4.56 27.99
N SER A 130 9.99 -3.98 29.04
CA SER A 130 10.74 -3.54 30.21
C SER A 130 11.52 -4.76 30.69
N PHE A 131 12.81 -4.78 30.40
CA PHE A 131 13.73 -5.67 31.09
C PHE A 131 13.51 -5.44 32.58
N MET A 132 12.92 -6.44 33.24
CA MET A 132 12.93 -6.55 34.69
C MET A 132 14.39 -6.62 35.09
N SER A 133 14.92 -5.50 35.56
CA SER A 133 16.10 -5.47 36.41
C SER A 133 15.66 -5.92 37.79
N GLU A 134 15.85 -7.21 38.07
CA GLU A 134 16.12 -7.72 39.43
C GLU A 134 17.62 -8.01 39.54
#